data_AF-A0A7C0X9B5-F1
#
_entry.id   AF-A0A7C0X9B5-F1
#
_cell.length_a   1.000
_cell.length_b   1.000
_cell.length_c   1.000
_cell.angle_alpha   90.00
_cell.angle_beta   90.00
_cell.angle_gamma   90.00
#
_symmetry.space_group_name_H-M   'P 1'
#
loop_
_entity.id
_entity.type
_entity.pdbx_description
1 polymer ?
#
loop_
_entity_poly.entity_id
_entity_poly.type
_entity_poly.pdbx_seq_one_letter_code
_entity_poly.pdbx_strand_id
1 'polypeptide(L)'
;DTYTGLILLHTSWGIPWITFFMRNFFTTIPISIEEAARLDGAGDITIFFRIALPLSLPAIGSAATLQFNWVWSDFFLALITVYSPDKLLATQRIPLMRGVYHVDWGLLSSAAITVMIVPIIVYVFLQKYYIKGMIGWATK
;
A
#
# COMPACT_ATOMS: atom_id res chain seq x y z
N ASP A 1 14.71 -8.45 -14.89
CA ASP A 1 15.06 -7.05 -15.21
C ASP A 1 13.92 -6.31 -15.92
N THR A 2 12.70 -6.40 -15.38
CA THR A 2 11.53 -5.67 -15.90
C THR A 2 10.71 -5.14 -14.72
N TYR A 3 10.22 -3.91 -14.82
CA TYR A 3 9.35 -3.33 -13.78
C TYR A 3 8.04 -4.11 -13.64
N THR A 4 7.50 -4.64 -14.74
CA THR A 4 6.30 -5.49 -14.72
C THR A 4 6.49 -6.73 -13.85
N GLY A 5 7.66 -7.39 -13.93
CA GLY A 5 7.96 -8.55 -13.10
C GLY A 5 7.96 -8.20 -11.60
N LEU A 6 8.58 -7.08 -11.25
CA LEU A 6 8.60 -6.59 -9.87
C LEU A 6 7.19 -6.22 -9.36
N ILE A 7 6.39 -5.54 -10.19
CA ILE A 7 4.98 -5.21 -9.87
C ILE A 7 4.17 -6.48 -9.60
N LEU A 8 4.31 -7.51 -10.45
CA LEU A 8 3.59 -8.77 -10.27
C LEU A 8 3.99 -9.50 -8.99
N LEU A 9 5.27 -9.48 -8.61
CA LEU A 9 5.73 -10.08 -7.35
C LEU A 9 5.15 -9.35 -6.13
N HIS A 10 5.22 -8.02 -6.10
CA HIS A 10 4.61 -7.24 -5.02
C HIS A 10 3.10 -7.41 -4.95
N THR A 11 2.44 -7.51 -6.11
CA THR A 11 0.98 -7.74 -6.18
C THR A 11 0.64 -9.11 -5.62
N SER A 12 1.39 -10.15 -6.01
CA SER A 12 1.20 -11.52 -5.50
C SER A 12 1.34 -11.58 -3.98
N TRP A 13 2.31 -10.86 -3.41
CA TRP A 13 2.47 -10.75 -1.95
C TRP A 13 1.37 -9.90 -1.29
N GLY A 14 0.90 -8.87 -1.98
CA GLY A 14 -0.11 -7.94 -1.50
C GLY A 14 -1.51 -8.56 -1.40
N ILE A 15 -1.89 -9.40 -2.36
CA ILE A 15 -3.25 -9.94 -2.48
C ILE A 15 -3.74 -10.63 -1.19
N PRO A 16 -3.00 -11.59 -0.59
CA PRO A 16 -3.51 -12.32 0.57
C PRO A 16 -3.83 -11.40 1.75
N TRP A 17 -2.89 -10.53 2.14
CA TRP A 17 -3.08 -9.70 3.32
C TRP A 17 -4.16 -8.63 3.09
N ILE A 18 -4.21 -8.02 1.91
CA ILE A 18 -5.26 -7.03 1.56
C ILE A 18 -6.62 -7.72 1.57
N THR A 19 -6.71 -8.96 1.05
CA THR A 19 -7.96 -9.73 1.06
C THR A 19 -8.44 -9.99 2.48
N PHE A 20 -7.56 -10.44 3.38
CA PHE A 20 -7.91 -10.64 4.79
C PHE A 20 -8.28 -9.33 5.49
N PHE A 21 -7.52 -8.27 5.24
CA PHE A 21 -7.80 -6.94 5.80
C PHE A 21 -9.18 -6.42 5.38
N MET A 22 -9.46 -6.46 4.07
CA MET A 22 -10.75 -6.02 3.52
C MET A 22 -11.90 -6.91 3.97
N ARG A 23 -11.71 -8.23 4.04
CA ARG A 23 -12.70 -9.17 4.59
C ARG A 23 -13.07 -8.78 6.02
N ASN A 24 -12.08 -8.56 6.89
CA ASN A 24 -12.34 -8.17 8.27
C ASN A 24 -13.09 -6.84 8.33
N PHE A 25 -12.72 -5.86 7.51
CA PHE A 25 -13.45 -4.59 7.44
C PHE A 25 -14.91 -4.79 6.99
N PHE A 26 -15.17 -5.57 5.94
CA PHE A 26 -16.53 -5.82 5.47
C PHE A 26 -17.41 -6.47 6.56
N THR A 27 -16.85 -7.31 7.42
CA THR A 27 -17.61 -7.89 8.57
C THR A 27 -17.99 -6.88 9.65
N THR A 28 -17.44 -5.66 9.61
CA THR A 28 -17.84 -4.56 10.50
C THR A 28 -19.05 -3.79 9.98
N ILE A 29 -19.38 -3.92 8.69
CA ILE A 29 -20.55 -3.29 8.08
C ILE A 29 -21.80 -4.02 8.58
N PRO A 30 -22.80 -3.32 9.16
CA PRO A 30 -24.03 -3.96 9.63
C PRO A 30 -24.79 -4.63 8.49
N ILE A 31 -25.12 -5.91 8.67
CA ILE A 31 -25.83 -6.71 7.66
C ILE A 31 -27.23 -6.15 7.33
N SER A 32 -27.84 -5.41 8.27
CA SER A 32 -29.13 -4.77 8.07
C SER A 32 -29.15 -3.76 6.92
N ILE A 33 -27.99 -3.15 6.57
CA ILE A 33 -27.87 -2.25 5.42
C ILE A 33 -28.05 -3.03 4.11
N GLU A 34 -27.44 -4.22 4.03
CA GLU A 34 -27.56 -5.09 2.86
C GLU A 34 -28.96 -5.67 2.74
N GLU A 35 -29.57 -6.09 3.86
CA GLU A 35 -30.95 -6.58 3.90
C GLU A 35 -31.95 -5.52 3.46
N ALA A 36 -31.81 -4.28 3.95
CA ALA A 36 -32.65 -3.17 3.51
C ALA A 36 -32.53 -2.91 2.00
N ALA A 37 -31.31 -2.91 1.46
CA ALA A 37 -31.10 -2.74 0.03
C ALA A 37 -31.71 -3.88 -0.81
N ARG A 38 -31.71 -5.12 -0.30
CA ARG A 38 -32.39 -6.25 -0.95
C ARG A 38 -33.91 -6.08 -0.94
N LEU A 39 -34.49 -5.59 0.15
CA LEU A 39 -35.92 -5.27 0.22
C LEU A 39 -36.31 -4.18 -0.79
N ASP A 40 -35.41 -3.24 -1.05
CA ASP A 40 -35.55 -2.21 -2.10
C ASP A 40 -35.32 -2.75 -3.53
N GLY A 41 -35.10 -4.06 -3.69
CA GLY A 41 -34.92 -4.72 -4.98
C GLY A 41 -33.50 -4.63 -5.56
N ALA A 42 -32.50 -4.20 -4.78
CA ALA A 42 -31.12 -4.17 -5.24
C ALA A 42 -30.51 -5.59 -5.30
N GLY A 43 -29.88 -5.93 -6.44
CA GLY A 43 -29.08 -7.14 -6.58
C GLY A 43 -27.68 -7.01 -5.96
N ASP A 44 -26.98 -8.13 -5.79
CA ASP A 44 -25.67 -8.23 -5.12
C ASP A 44 -24.61 -7.29 -5.70
N ILE A 45 -24.54 -7.18 -7.03
CA ILE A 45 -23.59 -6.30 -7.72
C ILE A 45 -23.86 -4.84 -7.35
N THR A 46 -25.13 -4.43 -7.31
CA THR A 46 -25.54 -3.08 -6.94
C THR A 46 -25.18 -2.80 -5.49
N ILE A 47 -25.46 -3.75 -4.58
CA ILE A 47 -25.13 -3.63 -3.15
C ILE A 47 -23.62 -3.47 -2.98
N PHE A 48 -22.82 -4.31 -3.63
CA PHE A 48 -21.36 -4.22 -3.54
C PHE A 48 -20.84 -2.86 -4.01
N PHE A 49 -21.16 -2.44 -5.24
CA PHE A 49 -20.56 -1.23 -5.83
C PHE A 49 -21.15 0.08 -5.30
N ARG A 50 -22.43 0.11 -4.89
CA ARG A 50 -23.09 1.35 -4.43
C ARG A 50 -23.14 1.51 -2.91
N ILE A 51 -22.97 0.43 -2.15
CA ILE A 51 -23.09 0.46 -0.69
C ILE A 51 -21.79 0.00 -0.05
N ALA A 52 -21.40 -1.27 -0.21
CA ALA A 52 -20.26 -1.83 0.51
C ALA A 52 -18.94 -1.16 0.12
N LEU A 53 -18.68 -0.96 -1.19
CA LEU A 53 -17.44 -0.39 -1.69
C LEU A 53 -17.23 1.08 -1.25
N PRO A 54 -18.22 1.99 -1.39
CA PRO A 54 -18.09 3.36 -0.87
C PRO A 54 -17.87 3.44 0.66
N LEU A 55 -18.57 2.60 1.43
CA LEU A 55 -18.37 2.52 2.89
C LEU A 55 -16.97 2.02 3.25
N SER A 56 -16.36 1.21 2.38
CA SER A 56 -15.01 0.67 2.54
C SER A 56 -13.88 1.57 2.05
N LEU A 57 -14.16 2.74 1.48
CA LEU A 57 -13.12 3.69 1.05
C LEU A 57 -12.08 4.03 2.12
N PRO A 58 -12.43 4.23 3.41
CA PRO A 58 -11.45 4.45 4.46
C PRO A 58 -10.49 3.27 4.65
N ALA A 59 -11.02 2.04 4.62
CA ALA A 59 -10.20 0.84 4.72
C ALA A 59 -9.29 0.66 3.50
N ILE A 60 -9.80 0.91 2.30
CA ILE A 60 -9.01 0.88 1.06
C ILE A 60 -7.87 1.89 1.14
N GLY A 61 -8.13 3.11 1.62
CA GLY A 61 -7.10 4.13 1.83
C GLY A 61 -6.01 3.70 2.83
N SER A 62 -6.41 3.07 3.95
CA SER A 62 -5.47 2.49 4.92
C SER A 62 -4.61 1.38 4.30
N ALA A 63 -5.24 0.42 3.63
CA ALA A 63 -4.55 -0.70 2.99
C ALA A 63 -3.59 -0.22 1.90
N ALA A 64 -4.02 0.74 1.06
CA ALA A 64 -3.19 1.34 0.02
C ALA A 64 -1.97 2.06 0.61
N THR A 65 -2.13 2.79 1.71
CA THR A 65 -1.01 3.48 2.38
C THR A 65 0.02 2.50 2.93
N LEU A 66 -0.45 1.45 3.62
CA LEU A 66 0.42 0.40 4.17
C LEU A 66 1.14 -0.36 3.05
N GLN A 67 0.40 -0.77 2.01
CA GLN A 67 0.98 -1.46 0.85
C GLN A 67 2.01 -0.60 0.15
N PHE A 68 1.69 0.68 -0.07
CA PHE A 68 2.61 1.62 -0.69
C PHE A 68 3.91 1.72 0.11
N ASN A 69 3.83 1.88 1.43
CA ASN A 69 5.01 1.97 2.28
C ASN A 69 5.88 0.71 2.23
N TRP A 70 5.27 -0.48 2.21
CA TRP A 70 6.00 -1.74 2.04
C TRP A 70 6.69 -1.86 0.70
N VAL A 71 5.98 -1.58 -0.40
CA VAL A 71 6.57 -1.67 -1.75
C VAL A 71 7.65 -0.61 -1.96
N TRP A 72 7.42 0.61 -1.49
CA TRP A 72 8.37 1.72 -1.61
C TRP A 72 9.67 1.47 -0.85
N SER A 73 9.57 0.84 0.31
CA SER A 73 10.72 0.52 1.16
C SER A 73 11.40 -0.80 0.78
N ASP A 74 10.85 -1.55 -0.18
CA ASP A 74 11.43 -2.84 -0.54
C ASP A 74 12.79 -2.67 -1.20
N PHE A 75 13.74 -3.40 -0.62
CA PHE A 75 15.09 -3.52 -1.15
C PHE A 75 15.33 -4.91 -1.73
N PHE A 76 14.72 -5.95 -1.13
CA PHE A 76 15.08 -7.32 -1.42
C PHE A 76 14.58 -7.77 -2.79
N LEU A 77 13.28 -7.58 -3.10
CA LEU A 77 12.74 -7.96 -4.41
C LEU A 77 13.34 -7.12 -5.52
N ALA A 78 13.56 -5.82 -5.26
CA ALA A 78 14.29 -4.95 -6.18
C ALA A 78 15.69 -5.52 -6.51
N LEU A 79 16.47 -5.89 -5.50
CA LEU A 79 17.83 -6.42 -5.64
C LEU A 79 17.88 -7.71 -6.47
N ILE A 80 16.92 -8.61 -6.27
CA ILE A 80 16.91 -9.91 -6.96
C ILE A 80 16.18 -9.90 -8.29
N THR A 81 15.60 -8.78 -8.75
CA THR A 81 14.84 -8.74 -10.02
C THR A 81 15.25 -7.63 -10.99
N VAL A 82 15.88 -6.56 -10.49
CA VAL A 82 16.34 -5.41 -11.27
C VAL A 82 17.84 -5.27 -11.09
N TYR A 83 18.58 -5.36 -12.19
CA TYR A 83 20.06 -5.34 -12.15
C TYR A 83 20.68 -4.39 -13.17
N SER A 84 19.94 -4.00 -14.21
CA SER A 84 20.43 -3.04 -15.19
C SER A 84 20.67 -1.69 -14.52
N PRO A 85 21.88 -1.09 -14.64
CA PRO A 85 22.22 0.12 -13.90
C PRO A 85 21.19 1.23 -14.09
N ASP A 86 20.77 1.52 -15.31
CA ASP A 86 19.77 2.54 -15.67
C ASP A 86 18.38 2.33 -15.05
N LYS A 87 18.07 1.11 -14.57
CA LYS A 87 16.76 0.76 -13.99
C LYS A 87 16.75 0.64 -12.47
N LEU A 88 17.90 0.74 -11.81
CA LEU A 88 17.99 0.53 -10.37
C LEU A 88 17.10 1.52 -9.61
N LEU A 89 16.34 0.98 -8.67
CA LEU A 89 15.44 1.75 -7.82
C LEU A 89 16.22 2.55 -6.78
N ALA A 90 15.58 3.58 -6.22
CA ALA A 90 16.19 4.44 -5.22
C ALA A 90 16.73 3.65 -4.01
N THR A 91 16.00 2.63 -3.56
CA THR A 91 16.41 1.73 -2.47
C THR A 91 17.69 0.95 -2.81
N GLN A 92 17.92 0.63 -4.10
CA GLN A 92 19.14 -0.01 -4.58
C GLN A 92 20.29 0.99 -4.79
N ARG A 93 19.98 2.18 -5.29
CA ARG A 93 20.96 3.20 -5.65
C ARG A 93 21.65 3.81 -4.44
N ILE A 94 20.91 4.12 -3.37
CA ILE A 94 21.47 4.78 -2.19
C ILE A 94 22.64 3.98 -1.60
N PRO A 95 22.52 2.65 -1.32
CA PRO A 95 23.64 1.87 -0.82
C PRO A 95 24.87 1.82 -1.74
N LEU A 96 24.69 2.01 -3.06
CA LEU A 96 25.78 2.03 -4.03
C LEU A 96 26.55 3.36 -4.07
N MET A 97 26.04 4.42 -3.43
CA MET A 97 26.72 5.71 -3.32
C MET A 97 27.84 5.68 -2.26
N ARG A 98 27.92 4.64 -1.43
CA ARG A 98 29.00 4.50 -0.45
C ARG A 98 30.31 4.20 -1.18
N GLY A 99 31.36 4.96 -0.86
CA GLY A 99 32.70 4.67 -1.35
C GLY A 99 33.29 3.43 -0.69
N VAL A 100 34.24 2.78 -1.36
CA VAL A 100 34.92 1.56 -0.85
C VAL A 100 35.77 1.86 0.39
N TYR A 101 36.41 3.04 0.43
CA TYR A 101 37.36 3.43 1.47
C TYR A 101 36.85 4.54 2.39
N HIS A 102 35.83 5.28 1.96
CA HIS A 102 35.24 6.38 2.70
C HIS A 102 33.73 6.41 2.45
N VAL A 103 32.96 6.55 3.51
CA VAL A 103 31.50 6.69 3.45
C VAL A 103 31.16 8.15 3.68
N ASP A 104 30.68 8.82 2.63
CA ASP A 104 30.10 10.16 2.75
C ASP A 104 28.68 10.06 3.31
N TRP A 105 28.58 10.21 4.64
CA TRP A 105 27.30 10.20 5.34
C TRP A 105 26.40 11.38 4.95
N GLY A 106 26.98 12.52 4.59
CA GLY A 106 26.22 13.69 4.14
C GLY A 106 25.46 13.38 2.84
N LEU A 107 26.16 12.82 1.87
CA LEU A 107 25.57 12.37 0.60
C LEU A 107 24.49 11.31 0.83
N LEU A 108 24.80 10.25 1.58
CA LEU A 108 23.84 9.17 1.85
C LEU A 108 22.57 9.66 2.57
N SER A 109 22.73 10.49 3.60
CA SER A 109 21.61 11.07 4.34
C SER A 109 20.77 12.00 3.47
N SER A 110 21.38 12.85 2.64
CA SER A 110 20.63 13.73 1.73
C SER A 110 19.81 12.93 0.70
N ALA A 111 20.38 11.85 0.16
CA ALA A 111 19.70 10.98 -0.80
C ALA A 111 18.52 10.26 -0.13
N ALA A 112 18.74 9.70 1.08
CA ALA A 112 17.69 9.05 1.85
C ALA A 112 16.52 10.01 2.18
N ILE A 113 16.81 11.23 2.65
CA ILE A 113 15.80 12.24 2.93
C ILE A 113 15.01 12.59 1.67
N THR A 114 15.69 12.78 0.54
CA THR A 114 15.04 13.09 -0.75
C THR A 114 14.07 11.99 -1.16
N VAL A 115 14.46 10.73 -1.01
CA VAL A 115 13.60 9.57 -1.32
C VAL A 115 12.43 9.46 -0.35
N MET A 116 12.60 9.85 0.92
CA MET A 116 11.53 9.87 1.92
C MET A 116 10.47 10.95 1.69
N ILE A 117 10.72 11.96 0.86
CA ILE A 117 9.72 12.98 0.53
C ILE A 117 8.46 12.34 -0.09
N VAL A 118 8.63 11.34 -0.96
CA VAL A 118 7.52 10.67 -1.64
C VAL A 118 6.56 9.97 -0.66
N PRO A 119 6.99 9.08 0.24
CA PRO A 119 6.11 8.45 1.22
C PRO A 119 5.48 9.46 2.18
N ILE A 120 6.18 10.55 2.54
CA ILE A 120 5.60 11.63 3.35
C ILE A 120 4.41 12.28 2.63
N ILE A 121 4.57 12.61 1.34
CA ILE A 121 3.50 13.20 0.53
C ILE A 121 2.31 12.25 0.45
N VAL A 122 2.55 10.96 0.14
CA VAL A 122 1.48 9.95 0.07
C VAL A 122 0.74 9.84 1.40
N TYR A 123 1.48 9.79 2.52
CA TYR A 123 0.89 9.77 3.84
C TYR A 123 0.03 11.00 4.13
N VAL A 124 0.51 12.21 3.81
CA VAL A 124 -0.25 13.46 4.03
C VAL A 124 -1.60 13.44 3.31
N PHE A 125 -1.68 12.87 2.11
CA PHE A 125 -2.94 12.76 1.37
C PHE A 125 -3.86 11.64 1.89
N LEU A 126 -3.30 10.55 2.41
CA LEU A 126 -4.05 9.35 2.82
C LEU A 126 -4.29 9.22 4.34
N GLN A 127 -3.64 10.02 5.18
CA GLN A 127 -3.73 9.97 6.65
C GLN A 127 -5.18 10.04 7.18
N LYS A 128 -6.05 10.80 6.50
CA LYS A 128 -7.48 10.93 6.87
C LYS A 128 -8.25 9.61 6.75
N TYR A 129 -7.82 8.72 5.87
CA TYR A 129 -8.36 7.38 5.71
C TYR A 129 -7.70 6.40 6.68
N TYR A 130 -6.38 6.54 6.86
CA TYR A 130 -5.57 5.72 7.77
C TYR A 130 -6.18 5.62 9.19
N ILE A 131 -6.49 6.77 9.79
CA ILE A 131 -7.04 6.86 11.16
C ILE A 131 -8.42 6.19 11.25
N LYS A 132 -9.27 6.34 10.23
CA LYS A 132 -10.63 5.78 10.24
C LYS A 132 -10.64 4.27 9.99
N GLY A 133 -9.75 3.77 9.13
CA GLY A 133 -9.66 2.34 8.83
C GLY A 133 -9.04 1.51 9.96
N MET A 134 -8.07 2.05 10.72
CA MET A 134 -7.45 1.34 11.85
C MET A 134 -8.40 1.13 13.04
N ILE A 135 -9.29 2.09 13.31
CA ILE A 135 -10.25 1.98 14.41
C ILE A 135 -11.20 0.78 14.17
N GLY A 136 -11.66 0.57 12.93
CA GLY A 136 -12.47 -0.59 12.58
C GLY A 136 -11.74 -1.94 12.70
N TRP A 137 -10.41 -1.94 12.59
CA TRP A 137 -9.57 -3.15 12.79
C TRP A 137 -9.33 -3.44 14.29
N ALA A 138 -9.18 -2.41 15.12
CA ALA A 138 -8.84 -2.56 16.54
C ALA A 138 -10.06 -2.82 17.46
N THR A 139 -11.29 -2.58 17.00
CA THR A 139 -12.50 -2.69 17.85
C THR A 139 -13.18 -4.06 17.87
N LYS A 140 -12.48 -5.16 17.55
CA LYS A 140 -12.89 -6.53 17.93
C LYS A 140 -11.69 -7.40 18.27
#